data_AF-A0A661FRB0-F1
#
_entry.id   AF-A0A661FRB0-F1
#
_cell.length_a   1.000
_cell.length_b   1.000
_cell.length_c   1.000
_cell.angle_alpha   90.00
_cell.angle_beta   90.00
_cell.angle_gamma   90.00
#
_symmetry.space_group_name_H-M   'P 1'
#
loop_
_entity.id
_entity.type
_entity.pdbx_description
1 polymer ?
#
loop_
_entity_poly.entity_id
_entity_poly.type
_entity_poly.pdbx_seq_one_letter_code
_entity_poly.pdbx_strand_id
1 'polypeptide(L)'
;MESRFRLLFLVLPVFALGLSGCAATKNLFGWGEEEAPPPAEIPEGQVIEPEVERRQIKEPKIDSEDFEIGAFAGIMSIEDFGSDLVYGVKLAYHVTEGFFVEGSVGRTEGGLTSFEVLSGGAPLLTDSERELTYYNLNVGYNILPGEGFIGEGRAYNTAFYVIAGLGSTSFAGDDRFTVNFGAGYRFLVT
;
A
#
# COMPACT_ATOMS: atom_id res chain seq x y z
N MET A 1 -26.93 -12.82 19.95
CA MET A 1 -25.89 -13.76 19.47
C MET A 1 -24.77 -12.92 18.92
N GLU A 2 -23.88 -12.48 19.81
CA GLU A 2 -22.77 -11.58 19.51
C GLU A 2 -21.47 -12.40 19.55
N SER A 3 -20.77 -12.48 18.42
CA SER A 3 -19.48 -13.15 18.34
C SER A 3 -18.37 -12.13 18.62
N ARG A 4 -17.73 -12.25 19.78
CA ARG A 4 -16.56 -11.44 20.18
C ARG A 4 -15.31 -12.28 19.92
N PHE A 5 -14.56 -11.94 18.87
CA PHE A 5 -13.22 -12.49 18.64
C PHE A 5 -12.19 -11.46 19.12
N ARG A 6 -11.60 -11.69 20.30
CA ARG A 6 -10.42 -10.95 20.79
C ARG A 6 -9.32 -11.98 21.01
N LEU A 7 -8.33 -12.02 20.11
CA LEU A 7 -7.15 -12.84 20.29
C LEU A 7 -6.21 -12.17 21.29
N LEU A 8 -6.08 -12.79 22.46
CA LEU A 8 -5.06 -12.53 23.46
C LEU A 8 -3.76 -13.22 23.03
N PHE A 9 -2.71 -12.45 22.75
CA PHE A 9 -1.33 -12.95 22.77
C PHE A 9 -0.65 -12.39 24.02
N LEU A 10 -0.59 -13.20 25.07
CA LEU A 10 0.30 -13.00 26.19
C LEU A 10 0.68 -14.39 26.74
N VAL A 11 1.86 -14.48 27.36
CA VAL A 11 2.58 -15.66 27.88
C VAL A 11 3.57 -16.23 26.82
N LEU A 12 4.89 -16.18 26.97
CA LEU A 12 5.75 -16.48 28.14
C LEU A 12 7.07 -15.66 28.13
N PRO A 13 7.65 -15.31 29.30
CA PRO A 13 8.88 -14.53 29.44
C PRO A 13 10.14 -15.43 29.48
N VAL A 14 11.32 -14.78 29.61
CA VAL A 14 12.68 -15.30 29.84
C VAL A 14 13.63 -15.07 28.64
N PHE A 15 14.27 -13.90 28.64
CA PHE A 15 15.70 -13.76 28.36
C PHE A 15 16.21 -12.48 29.04
N ALA A 16 16.46 -12.61 30.34
CA ALA A 16 17.26 -11.64 31.07
C ALA A 16 18.73 -11.94 30.77
N LEU A 17 19.43 -10.99 30.14
CA LEU A 17 20.86 -10.68 30.29
C LEU A 17 21.28 -9.79 29.11
N GLY A 18 21.58 -8.52 29.40
CA GLY A 18 22.37 -7.68 28.48
C GLY A 18 22.00 -6.20 28.45
N LEU A 19 22.76 -5.41 29.20
CA LEU A 19 23.04 -3.97 28.99
C LEU A 19 22.03 -2.94 29.50
N SER A 20 21.93 -2.82 30.83
CA SER A 20 21.63 -1.54 31.50
C SER A 20 22.93 -0.89 32.04
N GLY A 21 23.77 -0.38 31.15
CA GLY A 21 24.77 0.63 31.51
C GLY A 21 24.13 2.00 31.27
N CYS A 22 23.88 2.85 32.26
CA CYS A 22 24.90 3.72 32.85
C CYS A 22 24.60 4.14 34.31
N ALA A 23 23.71 3.47 35.04
CA ALA A 23 23.31 3.94 36.37
C ALA A 23 24.14 3.38 37.56
N ALA A 24 24.94 2.32 37.36
CA ALA A 24 25.50 1.54 38.47
C ALA A 24 26.95 1.88 38.89
N THR A 25 27.65 2.82 38.24
CA THR A 25 29.06 3.12 38.57
C THR A 25 29.26 4.31 39.52
N LYS A 26 28.19 5.04 39.88
CA LYS A 26 28.30 6.24 40.74
C LYS A 26 28.87 5.98 42.14
N ASN A 27 28.81 4.75 42.64
CA ASN A 27 29.24 4.42 44.01
C ASN A 27 30.66 3.82 44.13
N LEU A 28 31.41 3.68 43.02
CA LEU A 28 32.76 3.07 43.07
C LEU A 28 33.92 4.08 43.12
N PHE A 29 33.68 5.32 42.69
CA PHE A 29 34.64 6.43 42.81
C PHE A 29 34.03 7.45 43.77
N GLY A 30 34.59 7.60 44.96
CA GLY A 30 34.07 8.41 46.07
C GLY A 30 33.94 9.91 45.77
N TRP A 31 33.00 10.27 44.92
CA TRP A 31 32.45 11.61 44.80
C TRP A 31 31.23 11.66 45.72
N GLY A 32 31.41 12.35 46.85
CA GLY A 32 30.44 12.47 47.92
C GLY A 32 29.15 13.16 47.48
N GLU A 33 28.14 13.03 48.33
CA GLU A 33 26.85 13.70 48.22
C GLU A 33 27.07 15.21 48.25
N GLU A 34 27.10 15.84 47.08
CA GLU A 34 26.79 17.26 46.99
C GLU A 34 25.27 17.37 47.14
N GLU A 35 24.86 17.73 48.35
CA GLU A 35 23.46 17.97 48.71
C GLU A 35 22.86 18.94 47.69
N ALA A 36 21.92 18.44 46.88
CA ALA A 36 21.26 19.27 45.88
C ALA A 36 20.62 20.45 46.61
N PRO A 37 20.83 21.70 46.15
CA PRO A 37 20.18 22.85 46.77
C PRO A 37 18.67 22.60 46.76
N PRO A 38 17.95 23.02 47.82
CA PRO A 38 16.52 22.78 47.94
C PRO A 38 15.81 23.26 46.66
N PRO A 39 14.77 22.54 46.18
CA PRO A 39 14.04 22.94 44.99
C PRO A 39 13.64 24.40 45.14
N ALA A 40 14.05 25.26 44.20
CA ALA A 40 13.61 26.63 44.19
C ALA A 40 12.07 26.63 44.20
N GLU A 41 11.48 27.26 45.21
CA GLU A 41 10.02 27.42 45.30
C GLU A 41 9.55 28.09 44.01
N ILE A 42 8.85 27.33 43.17
CA ILE A 42 8.18 27.86 41.99
C ILE A 42 7.10 28.80 42.53
N PRO A 43 7.13 30.11 42.25
CA PRO A 43 6.10 31.01 42.73
C PRO A 43 4.74 30.53 42.21
N GLU A 44 3.81 30.20 43.12
CA GLU A 44 2.46 29.84 42.72
C GLU A 44 1.84 31.01 41.94
N GLY A 45 1.67 30.81 40.63
CA GLY A 45 1.18 31.84 39.71
C GLY A 45 2.02 32.08 38.46
N GLN A 46 3.20 31.45 38.31
CA GLN A 46 3.96 31.57 37.06
C GLN A 46 3.32 30.72 35.95
N VAL A 47 2.38 31.34 35.21
CA VAL A 47 1.86 30.81 33.94
C VAL A 47 2.99 30.94 32.92
N ILE A 48 3.67 29.84 32.64
CA ILE A 48 4.61 29.75 31.52
C ILE A 48 3.76 29.66 30.25
N GLU A 49 3.59 30.77 29.53
CA GLU A 49 3.01 30.73 28.19
C GLU A 49 4.02 30.06 27.25
N PRO A 50 3.71 28.90 26.66
CA PRO A 50 4.61 28.27 25.73
C PRO A 50 4.66 29.11 24.45
N GLU A 51 5.82 29.68 24.14
CA GLU A 51 6.13 30.23 22.81
C GLU A 51 6.27 29.06 21.83
N VAL A 52 5.13 28.54 21.37
CA VAL A 52 5.09 27.52 20.33
C VAL A 52 5.17 28.22 18.98
N GLU A 53 6.34 28.18 18.34
CA GLU A 53 6.41 28.52 16.92
C GLU A 53 5.54 27.53 16.14
N ARG A 54 4.46 28.04 15.53
CA ARG A 54 3.62 27.22 14.65
C ARG A 54 4.44 26.88 13.41
N ARG A 55 4.71 25.59 13.22
CA ARG A 55 5.29 25.09 11.98
C ARG A 55 4.35 25.46 10.83
N GLN A 56 4.91 26.01 9.75
CA GLN A 56 4.15 26.21 8.53
C GLN A 56 3.97 24.84 7.85
N ILE A 57 2.77 24.29 7.94
CA ILE A 57 2.40 23.06 7.25
C ILE A 57 1.97 23.45 5.85
N LYS A 58 2.71 22.95 4.85
CA LYS A 58 2.30 23.08 3.47
C LYS A 58 1.40 21.91 3.15
N GLU A 59 0.10 22.17 3.04
CA GLU A 59 -0.87 21.16 2.63
C GLU A 59 -0.62 20.76 1.16
N PRO A 60 -0.81 19.46 0.83
CA PRO A 60 -0.73 19.01 -0.55
C PRO A 60 -1.84 19.68 -1.35
N LYS A 61 -1.52 20.09 -2.58
CA LYS A 61 -2.50 20.68 -3.51
C LYS A 61 -3.20 19.56 -4.26
N ILE A 62 -3.96 18.76 -3.54
CA ILE A 62 -4.84 17.75 -4.11
C ILE A 62 -6.19 18.41 -4.27
N ASP A 63 -6.68 18.49 -5.51
CA ASP A 63 -8.01 19.01 -5.79
C ASP A 63 -9.08 18.06 -5.23
N SER A 64 -10.30 18.57 -4.97
CA SER A 64 -11.38 17.83 -4.29
C SER A 64 -12.08 16.80 -5.19
N GLU A 65 -11.45 16.36 -6.28
CA GLU A 65 -12.08 15.41 -7.19
C GLU A 65 -12.01 13.98 -6.66
N ASP A 66 -13.17 13.34 -6.67
CA ASP A 66 -13.31 11.94 -6.28
C ASP A 66 -13.03 10.96 -7.44
N PHE A 67 -12.40 11.39 -8.54
CA PHE A 67 -12.12 10.52 -9.70
C PHE A 67 -10.64 10.50 -10.09
N GLU A 68 -10.14 9.29 -10.39
CA GLU A 68 -8.78 9.03 -10.90
C GLU A 68 -8.90 8.48 -12.32
N ILE A 69 -8.21 9.08 -13.28
CA ILE A 69 -8.02 8.51 -14.61
C ILE A 69 -6.53 8.29 -14.84
N GLY A 70 -6.18 7.10 -15.33
CA GLY A 70 -4.78 6.75 -15.55
C GLY A 70 -4.61 5.74 -16.67
N ALA A 71 -3.43 5.75 -17.27
CA ALA A 71 -2.96 4.62 -18.06
C ALA A 71 -2.16 3.67 -17.16
N PHE A 72 -2.12 2.39 -17.51
CA PHE A 72 -1.24 1.42 -16.86
C PHE A 72 -0.52 0.58 -17.90
N ALA A 73 0.65 0.08 -17.52
CA ALA A 73 1.41 -0.91 -18.27
C ALA A 73 2.03 -1.92 -17.29
N GLY A 74 2.15 -3.17 -17.70
CA GLY A 74 2.66 -4.24 -16.87
C GLY A 74 2.97 -5.48 -17.69
N ILE A 75 3.17 -6.60 -16.99
CA ILE A 75 3.37 -7.91 -17.63
C ILE A 75 2.18 -8.78 -17.24
N MET A 76 1.54 -9.38 -18.24
CA MET A 76 0.46 -10.34 -18.06
C MET A 76 0.97 -11.72 -18.45
N SER A 77 0.81 -12.69 -17.54
CA SER A 77 1.04 -14.10 -17.86
C SER A 77 -0.28 -14.75 -18.22
N ILE A 78 -0.35 -15.34 -19.39
CA ILE A 78 -1.49 -16.13 -19.86
C ILE A 78 -1.07 -17.59 -19.82
N GLU A 79 -1.89 -18.44 -19.19
CA GLU A 79 -1.65 -19.89 -19.15
C GLU A 79 -1.52 -20.44 -20.56
N ASP A 80 -0.49 -21.24 -20.81
CA ASP A 80 -0.12 -21.80 -22.12
C ASP A 80 0.32 -20.82 -23.22
N PHE A 81 0.17 -19.49 -23.07
CA PHE A 81 0.56 -18.48 -24.07
C PHE A 81 1.75 -17.62 -23.66
N GLY A 82 2.27 -17.77 -22.43
CA GLY A 82 3.50 -17.10 -22.00
C GLY A 82 3.24 -15.80 -21.24
N SER A 83 4.21 -14.88 -21.28
CA SER A 83 4.16 -13.61 -20.56
C SER A 83 4.50 -12.46 -21.48
N ASP A 84 3.58 -11.52 -21.60
CA ASP A 84 3.64 -10.42 -22.55
C ASP A 84 3.28 -9.09 -21.88
N LEU A 85 3.56 -8.00 -22.59
CA LEU A 85 3.31 -6.66 -22.09
C LEU A 85 1.81 -6.33 -22.22
N VAL A 86 1.20 -6.01 -21.09
CA VAL A 86 -0.18 -5.51 -21.02
C VAL A 86 -0.16 -4.00 -20.85
N TYR A 87 -1.06 -3.31 -21.55
CA TYR A 87 -1.29 -1.87 -21.38
C TYR A 87 -2.77 -1.55 -21.47
N GLY A 88 -3.16 -0.42 -20.88
CA GLY A 88 -4.56 -0.06 -20.82
C GLY A 88 -4.83 1.25 -20.12
N VAL A 89 -6.11 1.50 -19.88
CA VAL A 89 -6.58 2.64 -19.10
C VAL A 89 -7.47 2.18 -17.97
N LYS A 90 -7.43 2.95 -16.88
CA LYS A 90 -8.23 2.76 -15.69
C LYS A 90 -8.93 4.07 -15.33
N LEU A 91 -10.13 3.94 -14.81
CA LEU A 91 -10.93 5.00 -14.25
C LEU A 91 -11.41 4.52 -12.88
N ALA A 92 -11.06 5.24 -11.82
CA ALA A 92 -11.54 4.97 -10.48
C ALA A 92 -12.38 6.12 -9.96
N TYR A 93 -13.44 5.79 -9.24
CA TYR A 93 -14.30 6.72 -8.52
C TYR A 93 -14.27 6.37 -7.04
N HIS A 94 -13.85 7.32 -6.21
CA HIS A 94 -13.73 7.21 -4.77
C HIS A 94 -15.07 7.55 -4.13
N VAL A 95 -15.78 6.54 -3.64
CA VAL A 95 -17.06 6.74 -2.96
C VAL A 95 -16.84 7.28 -1.54
N THR A 96 -15.79 6.79 -0.89
CA THR A 96 -15.33 7.21 0.44
C THR A 96 -13.81 7.11 0.50
N GLU A 97 -13.20 7.57 1.59
CA GLU A 97 -11.75 7.40 1.82
C GLU A 97 -11.32 5.92 1.83
N GLY A 98 -12.22 5.03 2.24
CA GLY A 98 -11.96 3.59 2.29
C GLY A 98 -12.35 2.83 1.02
N PHE A 99 -13.42 3.23 0.34
CA PHE A 99 -14.00 2.48 -0.77
C PHE A 99 -13.93 3.23 -2.09
N PHE A 100 -13.52 2.53 -3.14
CA PHE A 100 -13.54 3.03 -4.51
C PHE A 100 -14.08 1.98 -5.47
N VAL A 101 -14.58 2.44 -6.61
CA VAL A 101 -15.00 1.60 -7.74
C VAL A 101 -14.07 1.90 -8.89
N GLU A 102 -13.53 0.88 -9.54
CA GLU A 102 -12.60 1.03 -10.65
C GLU A 102 -13.12 0.28 -11.88
N GLY A 103 -13.20 0.98 -13.01
CA GLY A 103 -13.33 0.38 -14.33
C GLY A 103 -11.97 0.37 -15.03
N SER A 104 -11.59 -0.77 -15.61
CA SER A 104 -10.37 -0.86 -16.41
C SER A 104 -10.59 -1.59 -17.72
N VAL A 105 -9.87 -1.16 -18.74
CA VAL A 105 -9.76 -1.85 -20.03
C VAL A 105 -8.28 -2.04 -20.33
N GLY A 106 -7.90 -3.27 -20.67
CA GLY A 106 -6.52 -3.61 -21.01
C GLY A 106 -6.45 -4.50 -22.23
N ARG A 107 -5.32 -4.41 -22.92
CA ARG A 107 -4.97 -5.25 -24.07
C ARG A 107 -3.58 -5.82 -23.87
N THR A 108 -3.41 -7.10 -24.24
CA THR A 108 -2.12 -7.78 -24.34
C THR A 108 -2.13 -8.70 -25.55
N GLU A 109 -0.97 -8.97 -26.12
CA GLU A 109 -0.79 -10.00 -27.13
C GLU A 109 -0.38 -11.30 -26.43
N GLY A 110 -0.98 -12.43 -26.78
CA GLY A 110 -0.57 -13.75 -26.28
C GLY A 110 0.51 -14.35 -27.17
N GLY A 111 1.60 -14.83 -26.57
CA GLY A 111 2.67 -15.53 -27.26
C GLY A 111 2.28 -16.89 -27.87
N LEU A 112 3.27 -17.59 -28.41
CA LEU A 112 3.07 -18.92 -29.01
C LEU A 112 2.76 -19.96 -27.95
N THR A 113 1.84 -20.87 -28.25
CA THR A 113 1.54 -21.97 -27.34
C THR A 113 2.68 -22.97 -27.26
N SER A 114 2.81 -23.65 -26.11
CA SER A 114 3.79 -24.75 -25.96
C SER A 114 3.63 -25.83 -27.04
N PHE A 115 2.40 -26.08 -27.49
CA PHE A 115 2.13 -27.00 -28.59
C PHE A 115 2.70 -26.52 -29.93
N GLU A 116 2.50 -25.25 -30.29
CA GLU A 116 3.03 -24.66 -31.53
C GLU A 116 4.57 -24.64 -31.53
N VAL A 117 5.18 -24.32 -30.38
CA VAL A 117 6.64 -24.30 -30.22
C VAL A 117 7.25 -25.70 -30.33
N LEU A 118 6.63 -26.72 -29.72
CA LEU A 118 7.18 -28.08 -29.66
C LEU A 118 6.86 -28.95 -30.88
N SER A 119 5.70 -28.75 -31.52
CA SER A 119 5.26 -29.57 -32.64
C SER A 119 5.76 -29.07 -34.01
N GLY A 120 6.15 -27.79 -34.11
CA GLY A 120 6.40 -27.12 -35.40
C GLY A 120 5.17 -27.15 -36.33
N GLY A 121 3.99 -27.42 -35.77
CA GLY A 121 2.72 -27.58 -36.47
C GLY A 121 2.09 -26.26 -36.86
N ALA A 122 1.00 -26.34 -37.64
CA ALA A 122 0.21 -25.19 -38.06
C ALA A 122 -0.31 -24.41 -36.83
N PRO A 123 -0.34 -23.06 -36.91
CA PRO A 123 -0.78 -22.23 -35.80
C PRO A 123 -2.22 -22.56 -35.39
N LEU A 124 -2.47 -22.67 -34.09
CA LEU A 124 -3.79 -22.96 -33.52
C LEU A 124 -4.70 -21.74 -33.50
N LEU A 125 -4.11 -20.55 -33.36
CA LEU A 125 -4.79 -19.26 -33.39
C LEU A 125 -4.21 -18.38 -34.50
N THR A 126 -5.08 -17.61 -35.15
CA THR A 126 -4.65 -16.49 -36.00
C THR A 126 -4.06 -15.36 -35.16
N ASP A 127 -3.27 -14.48 -35.78
CA ASP A 127 -2.68 -13.33 -35.08
C ASP A 127 -3.74 -12.43 -34.43
N SER A 128 -4.93 -12.32 -35.03
CA SER A 128 -6.06 -11.59 -34.43
C SER A 128 -6.68 -12.29 -33.22
N GLU A 129 -6.62 -13.62 -33.15
CA GLU A 129 -7.18 -14.41 -32.04
C GLU A 129 -6.22 -14.49 -30.84
N ARG A 130 -4.94 -14.16 -31.05
CA ARG A 130 -3.94 -14.04 -29.98
C ARG A 130 -4.05 -12.75 -29.16
N GLU A 131 -4.81 -11.78 -29.65
CA GLU A 131 -5.02 -10.55 -28.92
C GLU A 131 -6.03 -10.77 -27.79
N LEU A 132 -5.58 -10.58 -26.55
CA LEU A 132 -6.44 -10.62 -25.38
C LEU A 132 -6.86 -9.20 -25.02
N THR A 133 -8.16 -8.95 -25.03
CA THR A 133 -8.75 -7.69 -24.56
C THR A 133 -9.71 -7.99 -23.41
N TYR A 134 -9.59 -7.24 -22.31
CA TYR A 134 -10.46 -7.41 -21.16
C TYR A 134 -11.05 -6.09 -20.68
N TYR A 135 -12.25 -6.18 -20.10
CA TYR A 135 -12.95 -5.09 -19.43
C TYR A 135 -13.33 -5.57 -18.03
N ASN A 136 -12.88 -4.84 -17.01
CA ASN A 136 -13.13 -5.18 -15.62
C ASN A 136 -13.87 -4.04 -14.91
N LEU A 137 -14.78 -4.43 -14.02
CA LEU A 137 -15.38 -3.58 -13.02
C LEU A 137 -15.06 -4.12 -11.63
N ASN A 138 -14.38 -3.31 -10.84
CA ASN A 138 -13.77 -3.69 -9.58
C ASN A 138 -14.33 -2.83 -8.45
N VAL A 139 -14.49 -3.44 -7.28
CA VAL A 139 -14.68 -2.74 -6.01
C VAL A 139 -13.38 -2.86 -5.22
N GLY A 140 -12.88 -1.72 -4.78
CA GLY A 140 -11.65 -1.59 -4.03
C GLY A 140 -11.86 -1.11 -2.60
N TYR A 141 -11.00 -1.59 -1.70
CA TYR A 141 -10.95 -1.18 -0.31
C TYR A 141 -9.52 -0.84 0.13
N ASN A 142 -9.32 0.38 0.62
CA ASN A 142 -8.07 0.86 1.20
C ASN A 142 -7.95 0.32 2.64
N ILE A 143 -7.03 -0.62 2.86
CA ILE A 143 -6.85 -1.32 4.15
C ILE A 143 -5.95 -0.51 5.08
N LEU A 144 -4.86 0.04 4.55
CA LEU A 144 -3.86 0.75 5.33
C LEU A 144 -3.64 2.14 4.71
N PRO A 145 -4.40 3.15 5.14
CA PRO A 145 -4.01 4.54 4.90
C PRO A 145 -2.74 4.82 5.71
N GLY A 146 -1.75 5.41 5.07
CA GLY A 146 -0.47 5.69 5.72
C GLY A 146 0.29 6.82 5.05
N GLU A 147 1.33 7.28 5.73
CA GLU A 147 2.22 8.34 5.23
C GLU A 147 3.62 7.77 5.03
N GLY A 148 4.14 7.90 3.81
CA GLY A 148 5.52 7.56 3.48
C GLY A 148 6.41 8.79 3.67
N PHE A 149 7.43 8.70 4.52
CA PHE A 149 8.38 9.79 4.74
C PHE A 149 9.63 9.55 3.89
N ILE A 150 9.95 10.48 2.97
CA ILE A 150 11.20 10.45 2.22
C ILE A 150 12.05 11.64 2.67
N GLY A 151 13.09 11.34 3.46
CA GLY A 151 13.97 12.34 4.07
C GLY A 151 13.33 13.10 5.23
N GLU A 152 13.93 14.24 5.62
CA GLU A 152 13.55 14.98 6.83
C GLU A 152 12.42 16.00 6.65
N GLY A 153 11.81 16.10 5.45
CA GLY A 153 10.87 17.18 5.15
C GLY A 153 9.75 16.88 4.16
N ARG A 154 9.53 15.61 3.78
CA ARG A 154 8.45 15.24 2.85
C ARG A 154 7.69 14.03 3.35
N ALA A 155 6.40 14.22 3.56
CA ALA A 155 5.42 13.16 3.78
C ALA A 155 4.60 13.00 2.49
N TYR A 156 4.42 11.76 2.07
CA TYR A 156 3.63 11.37 0.90
C TYR A 156 2.47 10.51 1.35
N ASN A 157 1.28 10.76 0.79
CA ASN A 157 0.12 9.95 1.07
C ASN A 157 0.25 8.59 0.36
N THR A 158 0.07 7.52 1.13
CA THR A 158 0.18 6.15 0.64
C THR A 158 -1.03 5.34 1.07
N ALA A 159 -1.43 4.39 0.25
CA ALA A 159 -2.54 3.50 0.57
C ALA A 159 -2.26 2.09 0.05
N PHE A 160 -2.31 1.11 0.95
CA PHE A 160 -2.43 -0.28 0.54
C PHE A 160 -3.89 -0.63 0.34
N TYR A 161 -4.22 -1.17 -0.83
CA TYR A 161 -5.59 -1.47 -1.20
C TYR A 161 -5.72 -2.89 -1.76
N VAL A 162 -6.91 -3.43 -1.64
CA VAL A 162 -7.33 -4.66 -2.30
C VAL A 162 -8.48 -4.37 -3.25
N ILE A 163 -8.56 -5.13 -4.33
CA ILE A 163 -9.65 -5.07 -5.30
C ILE A 163 -10.22 -6.47 -5.51
N ALA A 164 -11.52 -6.52 -5.78
CA ALA A 164 -12.19 -7.69 -6.31
C ALA A 164 -13.26 -7.24 -7.29
N GLY A 165 -13.43 -8.00 -8.36
CA GLY A 165 -14.27 -7.57 -9.46
C GLY A 165 -14.63 -8.67 -10.42
N LEU A 166 -15.37 -8.23 -11.42
CA LEU A 166 -15.92 -9.06 -12.47
C LEU A 166 -15.77 -8.32 -13.80
N GLY A 167 -15.67 -9.09 -14.86
CA GLY A 167 -15.37 -8.56 -16.17
C GLY A 167 -15.69 -9.53 -17.29
N SER A 168 -15.36 -9.10 -18.49
CA SER A 168 -15.39 -9.93 -19.70
C SER A 168 -14.02 -9.88 -20.36
N THR A 169 -13.50 -11.05 -20.70
CA THR A 169 -12.23 -11.20 -21.43
C THR A 169 -12.52 -11.84 -22.77
N SER A 170 -12.09 -11.18 -23.84
CA SER A 170 -12.13 -11.68 -25.20
C SER A 170 -10.76 -12.26 -25.54
N PHE A 171 -10.70 -13.56 -25.86
CA PHE A 171 -9.46 -14.25 -26.22
C PHE A 171 -9.75 -15.49 -27.06
N ALA A 172 -8.89 -15.79 -28.03
CA ALA A 172 -9.03 -16.94 -28.92
C ALA A 172 -10.38 -16.96 -29.68
N GLY A 173 -10.91 -15.78 -30.03
CA GLY A 173 -12.18 -15.63 -30.76
C GLY A 173 -13.45 -15.77 -29.91
N ASP A 174 -13.33 -15.95 -28.59
CA ASP A 174 -14.46 -16.15 -27.68
C ASP A 174 -14.45 -15.15 -26.52
N ASP A 175 -15.65 -14.73 -26.10
CA ASP A 175 -15.86 -13.89 -24.92
C ASP A 175 -16.16 -14.75 -23.67
N ARG A 176 -15.43 -14.49 -22.59
CA ARG A 176 -15.55 -15.24 -21.33
C ARG A 176 -15.78 -14.31 -20.15
N PHE A 177 -16.76 -14.65 -19.32
CA PHE A 177 -16.94 -14.02 -18.02
C PHE A 177 -15.72 -14.28 -17.13
N THR A 178 -15.18 -13.23 -16.54
CA THR A 178 -13.94 -13.25 -15.76
C THR A 178 -14.19 -12.72 -14.37
N VAL A 179 -13.56 -13.35 -13.37
CA VAL A 179 -13.51 -12.86 -11.99
C VAL A 179 -12.06 -12.48 -11.71
N ASN A 180 -11.86 -11.32 -11.09
CA ASN A 180 -10.53 -10.86 -10.73
C ASN A 180 -10.48 -10.44 -9.25
N PHE A 181 -9.30 -10.55 -8.67
CA PHE A 181 -8.97 -10.02 -7.36
C PHE A 181 -7.49 -9.67 -7.33
N GLY A 182 -7.13 -8.69 -6.54
CA GLY A 182 -5.77 -8.20 -6.49
C GLY A 182 -5.50 -7.30 -5.30
N ALA A 183 -4.25 -6.92 -5.14
CA ALA A 183 -3.83 -5.93 -4.17
C ALA A 183 -2.83 -4.98 -4.84
N GLY A 184 -2.79 -3.75 -4.36
CA GLY A 184 -1.91 -2.72 -4.88
C GLY A 184 -1.48 -1.75 -3.79
N TYR A 185 -0.42 -1.01 -4.11
CA TYR A 185 0.10 0.06 -3.27
C TYR A 185 0.05 1.35 -4.06
N ARG A 186 -0.74 2.32 -3.58
CA ARG A 186 -0.84 3.66 -4.16
C ARG A 186 0.16 4.57 -3.45
N PHE A 187 0.91 5.33 -4.23
CA PHE A 187 1.83 6.35 -3.76
C PHE A 187 1.53 7.66 -4.48
N LEU A 188 1.13 8.70 -3.73
CA LEU A 188 0.85 10.03 -4.27
C LEU A 188 2.12 10.88 -4.16
N VAL A 189 2.66 11.29 -5.31
CA VAL A 189 3.96 12.02 -5.40
C VAL A 189 3.80 13.53 -5.22
N THR A 190 2.57 14.05 -5.18
CA THR A 190 2.24 15.49 -5.15
C THR A 190 1.41 15.85 -3.93
#